data_AF-A0A3C0FCK3-F1
#
_entry.id   AF-A0A3C0FCK3-F1
#
_cell.length_a   1.000
_cell.length_b   1.000
_cell.length_c   1.000
_cell.angle_alpha   90.00
_cell.angle_beta   90.00
_cell.angle_gamma   90.00
#
_symmetry.space_group_name_H-M   'P 1'
#
loop_
_entity.id
_entity.type
_entity.pdbx_description
1 polymer ?
#
loop_
_entity_poly.entity_id
_entity_poly.type
_entity_poly.pdbx_seq_one_letter_code
_entity_poly.pdbx_strand_id
1 'polypeptide(L)' 'TPVEGRHVLLVEDIVDSGLTLSYLHGFLQSRAPASLRVCALLDKPSRRRV' A
#
# COMPACT_ATOMS: atom_id res chain seq x y z
N THR A 1 -13.36 8.83 -2.96
CA THR A 1 -13.70 8.05 -4.16
C THR A 1 -13.95 6.60 -3.78
N PRO A 2 -14.99 5.94 -4.31
CA PRO A 2 -15.18 4.50 -4.13
C PRO A 2 -14.01 3.71 -4.73
N VAL A 3 -13.57 2.64 -4.06
CA VAL A 3 -12.48 1.76 -4.52
C VAL A 3 -12.92 0.29 -4.70
N GLU A 4 -14.14 -0.04 -4.26
CA GLU A 4 -14.72 -1.38 -4.40
C GLU A 4 -14.77 -1.81 -5.86
N GLY A 5 -14.33 -3.03 -6.15
CA GLY A 5 -14.28 -3.58 -7.50
C GLY A 5 -13.32 -2.86 -8.46
N ARG A 6 -12.46 -1.94 -7.98
CA ARG A 6 -11.49 -1.22 -8.82
C ARG A 6 -10.09 -1.82 -8.72
N HIS A 7 -9.30 -1.64 -9.78
CA HIS A 7 -7.85 -1.85 -9.72
C HIS A 7 -7.19 -0.60 -9.14
N VAL A 8 -6.54 -0.75 -7.98
CA VAL A 8 -5.92 0.34 -7.21
C VAL A 8 -4.40 0.18 -7.20
N LEU A 9 -3.70 1.28 -7.48
CA LEU A 9 -2.26 1.41 -7.29
C LEU A 9 -2.00 2.43 -6.17
N LEU A 10 -1.51 1.96 -5.03
CA LEU A 10 -1.04 2.81 -3.96
C LEU A 10 0.35 3.35 -4.33
N VAL A 11 0.49 4.68 -4.39
CA VAL A 11 1.75 5.34 -4.78
C VAL A 11 2.36 5.99 -3.55
N GLU A 12 3.55 5.53 -3.18
CA GLU A 12 4.36 6.04 -2.06
C GLU A 12 5.62 6.72 -2.59
N ASP A 13 6.09 7.74 -1.89
CA ASP A 13 7.40 8.33 -2.14
C ASP A 13 8.52 7.42 -1.62
N ILE A 14 8.41 6.97 -0.37
CA ILE A 14 9.43 6.15 0.27
C ILE A 14 8.82 5.13 1.24
N VAL A 15 9.21 3.87 1.05
CA VAL A 15 8.88 2.82 2.02
C VAL A 15 10.07 2.59 2.95
N ASP A 16 9.83 2.88 4.22
CA ASP A 16 10.84 2.78 5.28
C ASP A 16 10.57 1.57 6.21
N SER A 17 9.97 1.81 7.39
CA SER A 17 9.63 0.72 8.32
C SER A 17 8.55 -0.23 7.80
N GLY A 18 7.75 0.21 6.83
CA GLY A 18 6.60 -0.52 6.28
C GLY A 18 5.31 -0.38 7.10
N LEU A 19 5.32 0.30 8.26
CA LEU A 19 4.15 0.39 9.13
C LEU A 19 2.98 1.16 8.48
N THR A 20 3.25 2.32 7.89
CA THR A 20 2.24 3.12 7.16
C THR A 20 1.66 2.32 5.99
N LEU A 21 2.55 1.72 5.18
CA LEU A 21 2.15 0.89 4.05
C LEU A 21 1.27 -0.28 4.50
N SER A 22 1.65 -0.99 5.56
CA SER A 22 0.86 -2.11 6.10
C SER A 22 -0.53 -1.68 6.57
N TYR A 23 -0.62 -0.54 7.25
CA TYR A 23 -1.89 0.02 7.71
C TYR A 23 -2.79 0.40 6.52
N LEU A 24 -2.26 1.17 5.56
CA LEU A 24 -3.00 1.62 4.38
C LEU A 24 -3.41 0.44 3.49
N HIS A 25 -2.53 -0.55 3.32
CA HIS A 25 -2.82 -1.74 2.55
C HIS A 25 -4.00 -2.50 3.17
N GLY A 26 -3.99 -2.75 4.49
CA GLY A 26 -5.11 -3.40 5.19
C GLY A 26 -6.41 -2.60 5.10
N PHE A 27 -6.34 -1.28 5.27
CA PHE A 27 -7.49 -0.38 5.16
C PHE A 27 -8.09 -0.33 3.75
N LEU A 28 -7.27 -0.35 2.71
CA LEU A 28 -7.75 -0.37 1.32
C LEU A 28 -8.27 -1.75 0.95
N GLN A 29 -7.62 -2.82 1.40
CA GLN A 29 -8.05 -4.19 1.15
C GLN A 29 -9.44 -4.49 1.75
N SER A 30 -9.74 -3.95 2.95
CA SER A 30 -11.05 -4.13 3.60
C SER A 30 -12.21 -3.47 2.85
N ARG A 31 -11.92 -2.60 1.88
CA ARG A 31 -12.90 -1.98 0.97
C ARG A 31 -13.14 -2.77 -0.31
N ALA A 32 -12.65 -4.01 -0.38
CA ALA A 32 -12.86 -4.96 -1.48
C ALA A 32 -12.52 -4.42 -2.90
N PRO A 33 -11.29 -3.90 -3.15
CA PRO A 33 -10.85 -3.59 -4.51
C PRO A 33 -10.72 -4.87 -5.35
N ALA A 34 -10.86 -4.76 -6.67
CA ALA A 34 -10.59 -5.89 -7.57
C ALA A 34 -9.12 -6.30 -7.57
N SER A 35 -8.21 -5.33 -7.37
CA SER A 35 -6.80 -5.60 -7.06
C SER A 35 -6.17 -4.42 -6.34
N LEU A 36 -5.20 -4.68 -5.47
CA LEU A 36 -4.39 -3.66 -4.82
C LEU A 36 -2.91 -3.93 -5.11
N ARG A 37 -2.19 -2.96 -5.65
CA ARG A 37 -0.74 -2.99 -5.86
C ARG A 37 -0.08 -1.76 -5.25
N VAL A 38 1.23 -1.84 -5.04
CA VAL A 38 2.04 -0.75 -4.48
C VAL A 38 3.11 -0.34 -5.50
N CYS A 39 3.30 0.96 -5.67
CA CYS A 39 4.42 1.56 -6.38
C CYS A 39 5.10 2.52 -5.42
N ALA A 40 6.40 2.39 -5.23
CA ALA A 40 7.18 3.29 -4.40
C ALA A 40 8.35 3.85 -5.20
N LEU A 41 8.66 5.14 -5.03
CA LEU A 41 9.85 5.73 -5.64
C LEU A 41 11.14 5.20 -4.98
N LEU A 42 11.14 5.03 -3.65
CA LEU A 42 12.27 4.49 -2.89
C LEU A 42 11.82 3.36 -1.95
N ASP A 43 12.64 2.32 -1.82
CA ASP A 43 12.45 1.24 -0.84
C ASP A 43 13.72 1.07 0.01
N LYS A 44 13.57 1.07 1.34
CA LYS A 44 14.64 0.84 2.32
C LYS A 44 14.42 -0.50 3.02
N PRO A 45 14.68 -1.64 2.35
CA PRO A 45 14.37 -2.96 2.90
C PRO A 45 15.11 -3.28 4.21
N SER A 46 16.28 -2.72 4.44
CA SER A 46 17.04 -2.90 5.69
C SER A 46 16.36 -2.33 6.94
N ARG A 47 15.35 -1.45 6.79
CA ARG A 47 14.62 -0.81 7.89
C ARG A 47 13.24 -1.43 8.13
N ARG A 48 12.89 -2.47 7.38
CA ARG A 48 11.60 -3.15 7.45
C ARG A 48 11.35 -3.74 8.84
N ARG A 49 10.13 -3.55 9.37
CA ARG A 49 9.70 -4.12 10.67
C ARG A 49 8.56 -5.11 10.56
N VAL A 50 7.93 -5.20 9.39
CA VAL A 50 6.75 -6.00 9.07
C VAL A 50 6.89 -6.63 7.70
#